data_AF-A0A523NGC7-F1
#
_entry.id   AF-A0A523NGC7-F1
#
_cell.length_a   1.000
_cell.length_b   1.000
_cell.length_c   1.000
_cell.angle_alpha   90.00
_cell.angle_beta   90.00
_cell.angle_gamma   90.00
#
_symmetry.space_group_name_H-M   'P 1'
#
loop_
_entity.id
_entity.type
_entity.pdbx_description
1 polymer ?
#
loop_
_entity_poly.entity_id
_entity_poly.type
_entity_poly.pdbx_seq_one_letter_code
_entity_poly.pdbx_strand_id
1 'polypeptide(L)'
;MKRLIVVAAAVALAAFAGVGTAGAQLPGIPVYNSPVSSGFTIAADVGFPNDATGLGTSYAITGAFGTGLFGFTGSIGGTKIEAINTTRVTVGGTANWKIFGGPLVPLAINLQAGVAYWE
;
A
#
# COMPACT_ATOMS: atom_id res chain seq x y z
N MET A 1 12.83 12.18 21.64
CA MET A 1 12.18 11.08 20.88
C MET A 1 10.74 11.38 20.50
N LYS A 2 9.82 11.68 21.43
CA LYS A 2 8.39 11.95 21.11
C LYS A 2 8.17 13.08 20.09
N ARG A 3 8.94 14.16 20.18
CA ARG A 3 8.84 15.33 19.26
C ARG A 3 9.30 15.00 17.84
N LEU A 4 10.31 14.14 17.70
CA LEU A 4 10.81 13.67 16.39
C LEU A 4 9.77 12.78 15.69
N ILE A 5 9.06 11.94 16.45
CA ILE A 5 7.98 11.10 15.93
C ILE A 5 6.81 11.97 15.46
N VAL A 6 6.43 12.98 16.23
CA VAL A 6 5.35 13.91 15.85
C VAL A 6 5.72 14.72 14.62
N VAL A 7 6.97 15.16 14.51
CA VAL A 7 7.45 15.89 13.33
C VAL A 7 7.52 14.97 12.11
N ALA A 8 8.00 13.73 12.24
CA ALA A 8 8.01 12.76 11.16
C ALA A 8 6.58 12.42 10.68
N ALA A 9 5.64 12.25 11.61
CA ALA A 9 4.23 12.02 11.29
C ALA A 9 3.58 13.23 10.62
N ALA A 10 3.90 14.45 11.06
CA ALA A 10 3.40 15.68 10.46
C ALA A 10 3.96 15.92 9.05
N VAL A 11 5.25 15.63 8.84
CA VAL A 11 5.90 15.71 7.52
C VAL A 11 5.33 14.65 6.58
N ALA A 12 5.12 13.43 7.07
CA ALA A 12 4.45 12.38 6.31
C ALA A 12 3.03 12.83 5.92
N LEU A 13 2.23 13.34 6.87
CA LEU A 13 0.87 13.81 6.61
C LEU A 13 0.82 15.00 5.63
N ALA A 14 1.75 15.94 5.75
CA ALA A 14 1.86 17.09 4.86
C ALA A 14 2.26 16.68 3.43
N ALA A 15 3.06 15.63 3.27
CA ALA A 15 3.40 15.06 1.97
C ALA A 15 2.17 14.44 1.27
N PHE A 16 1.18 13.95 2.02
CA PHE A 16 -0.08 13.42 1.47
C PHE A 16 -1.09 14.52 1.07
N ALA A 17 -1.04 15.70 1.69
CA ALA A 17 -2.02 16.77 1.45
C ALA A 17 -1.85 17.53 0.12
N GLY A 18 -0.71 17.34 -0.58
CA GLY A 18 -0.38 18.08 -1.81
C GLY A 18 -0.59 17.31 -3.12
N VAL A 19 -1.10 16.07 -3.09
CA VAL A 19 -1.15 15.20 -4.26
C VAL A 19 -2.52 15.32 -4.95
N GLY A 20 -2.56 16.02 -6.09
CA GLY A 20 -3.75 16.13 -6.95
C GLY A 20 -4.32 14.76 -7.33
N THR A 21 -5.65 14.69 -7.54
CA THR A 21 -6.46 13.49 -7.87
C THR A 21 -5.73 12.16 -7.62
N ALA A 22 -5.36 11.92 -6.36
CA ALA A 22 -4.66 10.71 -5.97
C ALA A 22 -5.67 9.56 -6.08
N GLY A 23 -5.47 8.68 -7.05
CA GLY A 23 -6.18 7.41 -7.08
C GLY A 23 -5.86 6.68 -5.77
N ALA A 24 -6.85 6.51 -4.91
CA ALA A 24 -6.71 5.89 -3.59
C ALA A 24 -6.37 4.38 -3.65
N GLN A 25 -6.06 3.85 -4.83
CA GLN A 25 -5.68 2.46 -5.06
C GLN A 25 -4.25 2.43 -5.59
N LEU A 26 -3.42 1.56 -5.03
CA LEU A 26 -2.09 1.25 -5.59
C LEU A 26 -2.30 0.55 -6.94
N PRO A 27 -2.17 1.24 -8.09
CA PRO A 27 -2.55 0.65 -9.37
C PRO A 27 -1.58 -0.49 -9.70
N GLY A 28 -2.11 -1.68 -9.97
CA GLY A 28 -1.31 -2.86 -10.30
C GLY A 28 -0.64 -3.56 -9.11
N ILE A 29 -0.81 -3.08 -7.87
CA ILE A 29 -0.31 -3.74 -6.65
C ILE A 29 -1.50 -4.32 -5.86
N PRO A 30 -1.46 -5.60 -5.44
CA PRO A 30 -2.54 -6.21 -4.68
C PRO A 30 -2.83 -5.49 -3.35
N VAL A 31 -4.11 -5.42 -2.98
CA VAL A 31 -4.49 -4.98 -1.64
C VAL A 31 -4.45 -6.17 -0.68
N TYR A 32 -3.60 -6.08 0.34
CA TYR A 32 -3.48 -7.10 1.37
C TYR A 32 -4.59 -6.93 2.43
N ASN A 33 -5.74 -7.55 2.17
CA ASN A 33 -6.89 -7.56 3.09
C ASN A 33 -6.88 -8.70 4.11
N SER A 34 -5.76 -9.41 4.26
CA SER A 34 -5.68 -10.52 5.22
C SER A 34 -5.79 -9.98 6.65
N PRO A 35 -6.76 -10.46 7.43
CA PRO A 35 -7.06 -9.89 8.74
C PRO A 35 -6.04 -10.37 9.78
N VAL A 36 -4.91 -9.69 9.79
CA VAL A 36 -3.91 -9.67 10.86
C VAL A 36 -3.39 -11.06 11.28
N SER A 37 -2.44 -11.60 10.52
CA SER A 37 -1.56 -12.66 11.01
C SER A 37 -0.49 -12.06 11.95
N SER A 38 0.02 -12.86 12.88
CA SER A 38 1.17 -12.46 13.71
C SER A 38 2.48 -12.75 12.99
N GLY A 39 3.41 -11.80 13.00
CA GLY A 39 4.75 -11.98 12.45
C GLY A 39 5.08 -11.00 11.32
N PHE A 40 6.14 -11.32 10.56
CA PHE A 40 6.62 -10.53 9.44
C PHE A 40 6.44 -11.30 8.13
N THR A 41 6.19 -10.57 7.05
CA THR A 41 6.12 -11.14 5.70
C THR A 41 6.76 -10.18 4.73
N ILE A 42 7.45 -10.73 3.74
CA ILE A 42 7.93 -10.00 2.58
C ILE A 42 7.40 -10.75 1.36
N ALA A 43 6.81 -10.02 0.43
CA ALA A 43 6.28 -10.54 -0.81
C ALA A 43 6.83 -9.74 -1.99
N ALA A 44 6.98 -10.42 -3.12
CA ALA A 44 7.15 -9.78 -4.42
C ALA A 44 5.84 -9.96 -5.18
N ASP A 45 5.32 -8.87 -5.74
CA ASP A 45 4.04 -8.82 -6.42
C ASP A 45 4.27 -8.57 -7.92
N VAL A 46 3.47 -9.25 -8.75
CA VAL A 46 3.39 -8.99 -10.19
C VAL A 46 1.94 -8.79 -10.59
N GLY A 47 1.67 -7.69 -11.29
CA GLY A 47 0.34 -7.31 -11.77
C GLY A 47 0.32 -7.18 -13.28
N PHE A 48 -0.81 -7.55 -13.89
CA PHE A 48 -1.06 -7.41 -15.32
C PHE A 48 -2.29 -6.50 -15.52
N PRO A 49 -2.11 -5.18 -15.48
CA PRO A 49 -3.17 -4.19 -15.64
C PRO A 49 -3.79 -4.27 -17.04
N ASN A 50 -5.08 -3.93 -17.14
CA ASN A 50 -5.79 -3.93 -18.40
C ASN A 50 -5.55 -2.63 -19.22
N ASP A 51 -6.07 -2.61 -20.44
CA ASP A 51 -6.02 -1.49 -21.38
C ASP A 51 -6.46 -0.16 -20.77
N ALA A 52 -7.47 -0.16 -19.89
CA ALA A 52 -7.96 1.03 -19.20
C ALA A 52 -6.90 1.72 -18.31
N THR A 53 -5.80 1.05 -17.99
CA THR A 53 -4.71 1.57 -17.15
C THR A 53 -3.42 1.86 -17.90
N GLY A 54 -3.44 1.76 -19.24
CA GLY A 54 -2.32 2.08 -20.11
C GLY A 54 -1.39 0.92 -20.46
N LEU A 55 -1.78 -0.31 -20.09
CA LEU A 55 -1.02 -1.55 -20.29
C LEU A 55 0.34 -1.56 -19.58
N GLY A 56 0.95 -2.75 -19.50
CA GLY A 56 2.30 -2.96 -19.00
C GLY A 56 2.37 -3.62 -17.62
N THR A 57 3.39 -4.46 -17.42
CA THR A 57 3.52 -5.28 -16.20
C THR A 57 3.93 -4.42 -15.00
N SER A 58 3.20 -4.58 -13.89
CA SER A 58 3.51 -3.99 -12.60
C SER A 58 4.39 -4.93 -11.78
N TYR A 59 5.42 -4.40 -11.13
CA TYR A 59 6.23 -5.13 -10.16
C TYR A 59 6.28 -4.36 -8.85
N ALA A 60 6.16 -5.06 -7.72
CA ALA A 60 6.28 -4.43 -6.41
C ALA A 60 6.91 -5.36 -5.37
N ILE A 61 7.40 -4.75 -4.29
CA ILE A 61 7.80 -5.44 -3.07
C ILE A 61 6.89 -4.94 -1.96
N THR A 62 6.31 -5.87 -1.22
CA THR A 62 5.44 -5.58 -0.08
C THR A 62 6.03 -6.19 1.19
N GLY A 63 6.23 -5.36 2.20
CA GLY A 63 6.51 -5.78 3.56
C GLY A 63 5.23 -5.74 4.40
N ALA A 64 5.04 -6.72 5.28
CA ALA A 64 3.94 -6.76 6.23
C ALA A 64 4.41 -7.15 7.62
N PHE A 65 3.74 -6.59 8.63
CA PHE A 65 3.93 -6.93 10.03
C PHE A 65 2.57 -7.01 10.73
N GLY A 66 2.38 -7.98 11.62
CA GLY A 66 1.20 -8.03 12.46
C GLY A 66 1.42 -8.61 13.85
N THR A 67 0.53 -8.23 14.76
CA THR A 67 0.57 -8.58 16.20
C THR A 67 -0.56 -9.51 16.62
N GLY A 68 -1.43 -9.93 15.68
CA GLY A 68 -2.70 -10.60 15.96
C GLY A 68 -3.87 -9.65 16.28
N LEU A 69 -3.59 -8.39 16.65
CA LEU A 69 -4.60 -7.33 16.83
C LEU A 69 -4.49 -6.22 15.78
N PHE A 70 -3.26 -5.81 15.46
CA PHE A 70 -2.95 -4.82 14.45
C PHE A 70 -2.09 -5.42 13.35
N GLY A 71 -2.34 -5.03 12.11
CA GLY A 71 -1.54 -5.38 10.94
C GLY A 71 -1.16 -4.13 10.17
N PHE A 72 0.04 -4.12 9.59
CA PHE A 72 0.55 -3.03 8.79
C PHE A 72 1.22 -3.58 7.54
N THR A 73 1.02 -2.91 6.42
CA THR A 73 1.73 -3.21 5.17
C THR A 73 2.36 -1.94 4.61
N GLY A 74 3.46 -2.11 3.90
CA GLY A 74 4.10 -1.09 3.09
C GLY A 74 4.56 -1.71 1.78
N SER A 75 4.19 -1.06 0.68
CA SER A 75 4.47 -1.52 -0.68
C SER A 75 5.11 -0.40 -1.49
N ILE A 76 6.10 -0.77 -2.29
CA ILE A 76 6.70 0.07 -3.31
C ILE A 76 6.81 -0.73 -4.60
N GLY A 77 6.48 -0.11 -5.71
CA GLY A 77 6.56 -0.76 -7.01
C GLY A 77 6.46 0.21 -8.17
N GLY A 78 6.47 -0.34 -9.37
CA GLY A 78 6.36 0.44 -10.59
C GLY A 78 5.68 -0.33 -11.70
N THR A 79 5.06 0.42 -12.61
CA THR A 79 4.46 -0.10 -13.84
C THR A 79 5.02 0.69 -15.01
N LYS A 80 5.64 0.01 -15.96
CA LYS A 80 6.05 0.65 -17.22
C LYS A 80 4.84 0.73 -18.14
N ILE A 81 4.35 1.94 -18.40
CA ILE A 81 3.18 2.16 -19.25
C ILE A 81 3.62 2.15 -20.71
N GLU A 82 3.14 1.18 -21.48
CA GLU A 82 3.59 0.96 -22.86
C GLU A 82 3.23 2.15 -23.77
N ALA A 83 2.03 2.71 -23.60
CA ALA A 83 1.51 3.78 -24.46
C ALA A 83 2.34 5.07 -24.43
N ILE A 84 3.04 5.34 -23.33
CA ILE A 84 3.82 6.59 -23.14
C ILE A 84 5.30 6.31 -22.82
N ASN A 85 5.71 5.04 -22.79
CA ASN A 85 7.06 4.59 -22.47
C ASN A 85 7.67 5.22 -21.20
N THR A 86 6.83 5.42 -20.17
CA THR A 86 7.17 6.04 -18.89
C THR A 86 6.86 5.09 -17.74
N THR A 87 7.66 5.14 -16.68
CA THR A 87 7.41 4.36 -15.47
C THR A 87 6.53 5.14 -14.51
N ARG A 88 5.44 4.52 -14.08
CA ARG A 88 4.63 5.00 -12.96
C ARG A 88 5.10 4.29 -11.69
N VAL A 89 5.70 5.02 -10.76
CA VAL A 89 6.07 4.51 -9.44
C VAL A 89 4.88 4.64 -8.50
N THR A 90 4.65 3.61 -7.70
CA THR A 90 3.55 3.52 -6.75
C THR A 90 4.09 3.17 -5.36
N VAL A 91 3.69 3.95 -4.35
CA VAL A 91 4.02 3.73 -2.94
C VAL A 91 2.72 3.73 -2.15
N GLY A 92 2.54 2.77 -1.25
CA GLY A 92 1.36 2.76 -0.39
C GLY A 92 1.40 1.68 0.66
N GLY A 93 0.28 1.47 1.34
CA GLY A 93 0.19 0.47 2.40
C GLY A 93 -1.18 0.44 3.06
N THR A 94 -1.33 -0.47 4.01
CA THR A 94 -2.56 -0.67 4.79
C THR A 94 -2.27 -0.70 6.28
N ALA A 95 -3.24 -0.25 7.07
CA ALA A 95 -3.32 -0.47 8.50
C ALA A 95 -4.62 -1.21 8.82
N ASN A 96 -4.50 -2.32 9.53
CA ASN A 96 -5.57 -3.23 9.86
C ASN A 96 -5.76 -3.27 11.37
N TRP A 97 -7.01 -3.14 11.84
CA TRP A 97 -7.36 -3.34 13.24
C TRP A 97 -8.46 -4.38 13.37
N LYS A 98 -8.15 -5.48 14.05
CA LYS A 98 -9.10 -6.53 14.39
C LYS A 98 -9.97 -6.09 15.57
N ILE A 99 -11.27 -5.98 15.35
CA ILE A 99 -12.24 -5.62 16.39
C ILE A 99 -12.53 -6.84 17.27
N PHE A 100 -12.88 -7.99 16.66
CA PHE A 100 -13.09 -9.26 17.36
C PHE A 100 -13.01 -10.46 16.40
N GLY A 101 -13.03 -11.67 16.96
CA GLY A 101 -13.10 -12.92 16.20
C GLY A 101 -11.82 -13.77 16.26
N GLY A 102 -11.87 -14.96 15.67
CA GLY A 102 -10.74 -15.89 15.62
C GLY A 102 -9.76 -15.60 14.48
N PRO A 103 -8.75 -16.44 14.27
CA PRO A 103 -7.88 -16.38 13.09
C PRO A 103 -8.63 -16.62 11.76
N LEU A 104 -9.74 -17.38 11.81
CA LEU A 104 -10.51 -17.78 10.62
C LEU A 104 -11.65 -16.82 10.26
N VAL A 105 -12.32 -16.24 11.26
CA VAL A 105 -13.45 -15.31 11.04
C VAL A 105 -13.30 -14.08 11.95
N PRO A 106 -12.47 -13.10 11.57
CA PRO A 106 -12.37 -11.83 12.26
C PRO A 106 -13.23 -10.73 11.62
N LEU A 107 -13.78 -9.85 12.46
CA LEU A 107 -14.24 -8.53 12.03
C LEU A 107 -13.08 -7.55 12.21
N ALA A 108 -12.72 -6.83 11.15
CA ALA A 108 -11.61 -5.88 11.16
C ALA A 108 -11.92 -4.63 10.33
N ILE A 109 -11.28 -3.52 10.70
CA ILE A 109 -11.23 -2.28 9.91
C ILE A 109 -9.91 -2.27 9.14
N ASN A 110 -9.95 -1.90 7.86
CA ASN A 110 -8.77 -1.66 7.03
C ASN A 110 -8.78 -0.20 6.58
N LEU A 111 -7.67 0.49 6.85
CA LEU A 111 -7.35 1.79 6.26
C LEU A 111 -6.25 1.58 5.23
N GLN A 112 -6.50 1.96 3.98
CA GLN A 112 -5.51 1.94 2.90
C GLN A 112 -5.21 3.36 2.44
N ALA A 113 -3.93 3.64 2.18
CA ALA A 113 -3.50 4.87 1.53
C ALA A 113 -2.33 4.56 0.57
N GLY A 114 -2.21 5.36 -0.49
CA GLY A 114 -1.14 5.25 -1.46
C GLY A 114 -1.10 6.43 -2.40
N VAL A 115 0.03 6.56 -3.08
CA VAL A 115 0.30 7.57 -4.10
C VAL A 115 1.02 6.91 -5.26
N ALA A 116 0.71 7.38 -6.48
CA ALA A 116 1.48 7.05 -7.67
C ALA A 116 1.94 8.33 -8.36
N TYR A 117 3.16 8.31 -8.89
CA TYR A 117 3.78 9.40 -9.63
C TYR A 117 4.57 8.88 -10.81
N TRP A 118 4.97 9.77 -11.71
CA TRP A 118 5.71 9.44 -12.93
C TRP A 118 7.19 9.76 -12.75
N GLU A 119 8.05 8.87 -13.26
CA GLU A 119 9.50 9.09 -13.40
C GLU A 119 9.91 9.39 -14.85
#